data_AF-F3AL25-F1
#
_entry.id   AF-F3AL25-F1
#
_cell.length_a   1.000
_cell.length_b   1.000
_cell.length_c   1.000
_cell.angle_alpha   90.00
_cell.angle_beta   90.00
_cell.angle_gamma   90.00
#
_symmetry.space_group_name_H-M   'P 1'
#
loop_
_entity.id
_entity.type
_entity.pdbx_description
1 polymer ?
#
loop_
_entity_poly.entity_id
_entity_poly.type
_entity_poly.pdbx_seq_one_letter_code
_entity_poly.pdbx_strand_id
1 'polypeptide(L)' 'MMKEKMMSIHLRCPWCEGSETLADGKGKVTISVQCPKCKHIYKADLDTGKTEKSKAQMRLKNRR' A
#
# COMPACT_ATOMS: atom_id res chain seq x y z
N MET A 1 -25.11 11.69 -2.76
CA MET A 1 -24.84 10.27 -3.07
C MET A 1 -23.35 10.11 -3.30
N MET A 2 -22.64 9.39 -2.43
CA MET A 2 -21.24 9.01 -2.70
C MET A 2 -21.27 7.95 -3.81
N LYS A 3 -20.65 8.25 -4.95
CA LYS A 3 -20.50 7.29 -6.04
C LYS A 3 -19.43 6.30 -5.60
N GLU A 4 -19.83 5.10 -5.20
CA GLU A 4 -18.89 4.04 -4.82
C GLU A 4 -18.00 3.73 -6.03
N LYS A 5 -16.70 4.03 -5.89
CA LYS A 5 -15.72 3.64 -6.90
C LYS A 5 -15.42 2.15 -6.71
N MET A 6 -15.57 1.38 -7.78
CA MET A 6 -15.22 -0.04 -7.80
C MET A 6 -13.71 -0.19 -7.60
N MET A 7 -13.30 -0.74 -6.46
CA MET A 7 -11.90 -1.00 -6.16
C MET A 7 -11.51 -2.37 -6.72
N SER A 8 -10.99 -2.39 -7.95
CA SER A 8 -10.73 -3.62 -8.71
C SER A 8 -9.35 -4.24 -8.46
N ILE A 9 -8.44 -3.51 -7.83
CA ILE A 9 -7.07 -3.97 -7.58
C ILE A 9 -6.95 -4.40 -6.13
N HIS A 10 -6.46 -5.62 -5.92
CA HIS A 10 -6.25 -6.22 -4.61
C HIS A 10 -4.76 -6.42 -4.35
N LEU A 11 -4.23 -5.75 -3.34
CA LEU A 11 -2.84 -5.83 -2.93
C LEU A 11 -2.76 -6.55 -1.58
N ARG A 12 -2.14 -7.74 -1.56
CA ARG A 12 -2.02 -8.53 -0.34
C ARG A 12 -0.85 -8.08 0.50
N CYS A 13 -1.02 -8.10 1.82
CA CYS A 13 0.10 -7.82 2.71
C CYS A 13 1.17 -8.92 2.58
N PRO A 14 2.41 -8.59 2.21
CA PRO A 14 3.48 -9.59 2.01
C PRO A 14 4.02 -10.16 3.33
N TRP A 15 3.55 -9.69 4.48
CA TRP A 15 3.99 -10.14 5.80
C TRP A 15 3.09 -11.24 6.37
N CYS A 16 1.78 -11.03 6.36
CA CYS A 16 0.82 -11.92 7.02
C CYS A 16 -0.22 -12.50 6.06
N GLU A 17 -0.26 -12.01 4.82
CA GLU A 17 -1.21 -12.41 3.75
C GLU A 17 -2.70 -12.27 4.10
N GLY A 18 -3.04 -11.94 5.35
CA GLY A 18 -4.40 -11.92 5.87
C GLY A 18 -5.09 -10.56 5.81
N SER A 19 -4.55 -9.60 5.07
CA SER A 19 -5.19 -8.31 4.77
C SER A 19 -4.96 -7.90 3.34
N GLU A 20 -5.94 -7.22 2.75
CA GLU A 20 -5.86 -6.66 1.40
C GLU A 20 -6.00 -5.15 1.43
N THR A 21 -5.27 -4.47 0.56
CA THR A 21 -5.41 -3.05 0.26
C THR A 21 -5.98 -2.91 -1.13
N LEU A 22 -7.03 -2.10 -1.23
CA LEU A 22 -7.83 -1.97 -2.44
C LEU A 22 -7.50 -0.65 -3.14
N ALA A 23 -7.49 -0.66 -4.47
CA ALA A 23 -7.32 0.54 -5.28
C ALA A 23 -8.31 0.56 -6.47
N ASP A 24 -8.75 1.77 -6.86
CA ASP A 24 -9.73 1.99 -7.94
C ASP A 24 -9.13 1.94 -9.34
N GLY A 25 -7.80 2.04 -9.46
CA GLY A 25 -7.13 2.03 -10.75
C GLY A 25 -5.63 1.86 -10.66
N LYS A 26 -5.03 1.56 -11.81
CA LYS A 26 -3.58 1.46 -11.95
C LYS A 26 -2.96 2.83 -12.15
N GLY A 27 -1.72 2.98 -11.71
CA GLY A 27 -0.93 4.18 -11.94
C GLY A 27 0.54 3.96 -11.63
N LYS A 28 1.42 4.70 -12.29
CA LYS A 28 2.87 4.68 -12.05
C LYS A 28 3.21 5.38 -10.73
N VAL A 29 2.81 4.76 -9.63
CA VAL A 29 3.01 5.25 -8.27
C VAL A 29 3.25 4.07 -7.34
N THR A 30 4.18 4.26 -6.41
CA THR A 30 4.41 3.34 -5.30
C THR A 30 3.89 3.98 -4.03
N ILE A 31 2.99 3.30 -3.33
CA ILE A 31 2.45 3.73 -2.06
C ILE A 31 3.10 2.96 -0.90
N SER A 32 3.22 3.61 0.25
CA SER A 32 3.59 2.95 1.50
C SER A 32 2.31 2.68 2.29
N VAL A 33 2.10 1.41 2.64
CA VAL A 33 0.87 0.96 3.32
C VAL A 33 1.24 0.32 4.64
N GLN A 34 0.53 0.69 5.70
CA GLN A 34 0.60 -0.03 6.98
C GLN A 34 -0.51 -1.09 7.02
N CYS A 35 -0.13 -2.35 7.21
CA CYS A 35 -1.08 -3.44 7.35
C CYS A 35 -1.95 -3.25 8.61
N PRO A 36 -3.29 -3.28 8.52
CA PRO A 36 -4.14 -3.11 9.69
C PRO A 36 -4.02 -4.28 10.69
N LYS A 37 -3.66 -5.49 10.20
CA LYS A 37 -3.61 -6.74 10.96
C LYS A 37 -2.29 -6.95 11.68
N CYS A 38 -1.17 -6.97 10.95
CA CYS A 38 0.16 -7.21 11.52
C CYS A 38 0.97 -5.94 11.80
N LYS A 39 0.42 -4.75 11.49
CA LYS A 39 1.04 -3.42 11.70
C LYS A 39 2.37 -3.16 10.99
N HIS A 40 2.90 -4.14 10.25
CA HIS A 40 4.07 -3.98 9.40
C HIS A 40 3.76 -3.07 8.20
N ILE A 41 4.79 -2.39 7.73
CA ILE A 41 4.73 -1.52 6.56
C ILE A 41 5.20 -2.29 5.33
N TYR A 42 4.59 -2.03 4.19
CA TYR A 42 4.99 -2.59 2.92
C TYR A 42 4.78 -1.56 1.80
N LYS A 43 5.53 -1.72 0.71
CA LYS A 43 5.37 -0.91 -0.50
C LYS A 43 4.44 -1.64 -1.45
N ALA A 44 3.54 -0.92 -2.09
CA ALA A 44 2.71 -1.45 -3.15
C ALA A 44 2.85 -0.61 -4.41
N ASP A 45 3.17 -1.26 -5.52
CA ASP A 45 3.22 -0.67 -6.84
C ASP A 45 1.84 -0.81 -7.50
N LEU A 46 1.20 0.31 -7.79
CA LEU A 46 -0.14 0.33 -8.40
C LEU A 46 -0.12 0.07 -9.91
N ASP A 47 1.04 0.07 -10.57
CA ASP A 47 1.14 -0.27 -11.99
C ASP A 47 1.22 -1.79 -12.15
N THR A 48 2.15 -2.41 -11.42
CA THR A 48 2.42 -3.86 -11.51
C THR A 48 1.57 -4.70 -10.56
N GLY A 49 0.97 -4.10 -9.53
CA GLY A 49 0.24 -4.81 -8.47
C GLY A 49 1.16 -5.54 -7.48
N LYS A 50 2.47 -5.31 -7.54
CA LYS A 50 3.43 -5.99 -6.68
C LYS A 50 3.49 -5.34 -5.31
N THR A 51 3.63 -6.18 -4.29
CA THR A 51 3.81 -5.76 -2.90
C THR A 51 5.12 -6.26 -2.35
N GLU A 52 5.88 -5.37 -1.73
CA GLU A 52 7.22 -5.68 -1.19
C GLU A 52 7.30 -5.31 0.29
N LYS A 53 7.92 -6.18 1.07
CA LYS A 53 8.19 -5.92 2.49
C LYS A 53 9.02 -4.65 2.63
N SER A 54 8.64 -3.78 3.56
CA SER A 54 9.38 -2.55 3.80
C SER A 54 9.44 -2.20 5.28
N LYS A 55 10.22 -1.17 5.60
CA LYS A 55 10.28 -0.59 6.94
C LYS A 55 9.73 0.84 6.88
N ALA A 56 9.34 1.38 8.04
CA ALA A 56 8.97 2.78 8.15
C ALA A 56 10.12 3.64 7.60
N GLN A 57 9.83 4.46 6.60
CA GLN A 57 10.81 5.44 6.14
C GLN A 57 10.92 6.51 7.22
N MET A 58 12.12 6.71 7.76
CA MET A 58 12.35 7.77 8.72
C MET A 58 12.07 9.11 8.03
N ARG A 59 11.34 10.00 8.71
CA ARG A 59 11.20 11.38 8.25
C ARG A 59 12.61 11.95 8.14
N LEU A 60 12.97 12.46 6.96
CA LEU A 60 14.23 13.18 6.78
C LEU A 60 14.29 14.27 7.85
N LYS A 61 15.28 14.20 8.76
CA LYS A 61 15.58 15.33 9.62
C LYS A 61 15.96 16.46 8.68
N ASN A 62 15.14 17.50 8.63
CA ASN A 62 15.52 18.75 7.96
C ASN A 62 16.88 19.15 8.55
N ARG A 63 17.96 19.06 7.74
CA ARG A 63 19.19 19.78 8.03
C ARG A 63 18.87 21.26 7.78
N ARG A 64 18.27 21.90 8.78
CA ARG A 64 18.35 23.37 8.91
C ARG A 64 19.74 23.70 9.41
#